data_AF-A0A3D2B156-F1
#
_entry.id   AF-A0A3D2B156-F1
#
_cell.length_a   1.000
_cell.length_b   1.000
_cell.length_c   1.000
_cell.angle_alpha   90.00
_cell.angle_beta   90.00
_cell.angle_gamma   90.00
#
_symmetry.space_group_name_H-M   'P 1'
#
loop_
_entity.id
_entity.type
_entity.pdbx_description
1 polymer ?
#
loop_
_entity_poly.entity_id
_entity_poly.type
_entity_poly.pdbx_seq_one_letter_code
_entity_poly.pdbx_strand_id
1 'polypeptide(L)'
;MPTGAQDYRPAYYGGISAIEMGVGGITRVALDVEASAIGDRLIVAYSGVSRQSGINNWQVMKRRIDGEPSLIDHFEQICLVARTMRPALVAGDWREVGHQMNREWELRKCLAPGVTTPAIDNLIKQARSVGALGAKVCGAGGGGCIVSLAEPADVVAVSSALSSGGATILPCDVDTNGLEITLGVAPPE
;
A
#
# COMPACT_ATOMS: atom_id res chain seq x y z
N MET A 1 -16.73 -8.43 11.07
CA MET A 1 -15.28 -8.16 11.19
C MET A 1 -15.08 -6.67 11.02
N PRO A 2 -14.47 -5.95 11.98
CA PRO A 2 -14.14 -4.54 11.75
C PRO A 2 -13.24 -4.45 10.51
N THR A 3 -13.63 -3.57 9.59
CA THR A 3 -12.90 -3.30 8.34
C THR A 3 -12.22 -1.94 8.43
N GLY A 4 -11.16 -1.77 7.65
CA GLY A 4 -10.56 -0.45 7.46
C GLY A 4 -11.53 0.51 6.78
N ALA A 5 -11.22 1.79 6.90
CA ALA A 5 -11.97 2.86 6.27
C ALA A 5 -11.17 3.52 5.12
N GLN A 6 -9.87 3.28 5.01
CA GLN A 6 -9.05 3.99 4.03
C GLN A 6 -9.45 3.73 2.57
N ASP A 7 -9.96 2.53 2.25
CA ASP A 7 -10.21 2.10 0.86
C ASP A 7 -11.33 2.89 0.16
N TYR A 8 -12.30 3.42 0.91
CA TYR A 8 -13.44 4.15 0.32
C TYR A 8 -13.04 5.50 -0.30
N ARG A 9 -11.94 6.10 0.17
CA ARG A 9 -11.55 7.46 -0.19
C ARG A 9 -10.90 7.53 -1.58
N PRO A 10 -9.85 6.76 -1.89
CA PRO A 10 -9.29 6.77 -3.24
C PRO A 10 -10.33 6.32 -4.29
N ALA A 11 -11.23 5.40 -3.95
CA ALA A 11 -12.32 5.01 -4.85
C ALA A 11 -13.29 6.17 -5.19
N TYR A 12 -13.52 7.09 -4.25
CA TYR A 12 -14.42 8.22 -4.46
C TYR A 12 -13.73 9.43 -5.08
N TYR A 13 -12.51 9.75 -4.64
CA TYR A 13 -11.84 11.02 -4.97
C TYR A 13 -10.74 10.88 -6.03
N GLY A 14 -10.23 9.68 -6.28
CA GLY A 14 -9.03 9.49 -7.10
C GLY A 14 -7.78 10.19 -6.53
N GLY A 15 -6.71 10.10 -7.30
CA GLY A 15 -5.43 10.74 -7.09
C GLY A 15 -4.67 10.26 -5.85
N ILE A 16 -3.70 11.07 -5.45
CA ILE A 16 -2.80 10.79 -4.33
C ILE A 16 -3.29 11.57 -3.11
N SER A 17 -3.48 10.89 -1.98
CA SER A 17 -3.98 11.54 -0.77
C SER A 17 -3.44 10.95 0.51
N ALA A 18 -3.36 11.79 1.54
CA ALA A 18 -3.23 11.36 2.92
C ALA A 18 -4.63 11.21 3.55
N ILE A 19 -4.84 10.13 4.30
CA ILE A 19 -6.09 9.89 5.03
C ILE A 19 -5.81 10.07 6.52
N GLU A 20 -6.39 11.10 7.11
CA GLU A 20 -6.25 11.42 8.53
C GLU A 20 -7.45 10.86 9.28
N MET A 21 -7.20 9.88 10.16
CA MET A 21 -8.24 9.25 10.99
C MET A 21 -8.17 9.84 12.39
N GLY A 22 -9.11 10.72 12.72
CA GLY A 22 -9.22 11.38 14.03
C GLY A 22 -10.50 11.02 14.76
N VAL A 23 -10.59 11.43 16.02
CA VAL A 23 -11.79 11.24 16.87
C VAL A 23 -13.03 11.95 16.30
N GLY A 24 -12.83 13.07 15.60
CA GLY A 24 -13.90 13.83 14.94
C GLY A 24 -14.32 13.28 13.58
N GLY A 25 -13.69 12.20 13.10
CA GLY A 25 -13.97 11.61 11.80
C GLY A 25 -12.72 11.42 10.94
N ILE A 26 -12.96 11.07 9.68
CA ILE A 26 -11.91 10.76 8.71
C ILE A 26 -11.85 11.87 7.68
N THR A 27 -10.69 12.52 7.57
CA THR A 27 -10.41 13.59 6.63
C THR A 27 -9.51 13.08 5.50
N ARG A 28 -9.86 13.38 4.26
CA ARG A 28 -9.00 13.15 3.10
C ARG A 28 -8.28 14.44 2.76
N VAL A 29 -6.96 14.37 2.59
CA VAL A 29 -6.13 15.49 2.19
C VAL A 29 -5.47 15.16 0.86
N ALA A 30 -5.84 15.89 -0.20
CA ALA A 30 -5.12 15.82 -1.49
C ALA A 30 -3.64 16.14 -1.26
N LEU A 31 -2.77 15.39 -1.93
CA LEU A 31 -1.37 15.75 -2.04
C LEU A 31 -1.13 16.31 -3.43
N ASP A 32 -0.41 17.43 -3.48
CA ASP A 32 0.05 18.05 -4.72
C ASP A 32 1.28 17.27 -5.21
N VAL A 33 1.00 16.16 -5.89
CA VAL A 33 2.00 15.24 -6.45
C VAL A 33 1.53 14.85 -7.84
N GLU A 34 2.37 15.09 -8.84
CA GLU A 34 2.09 14.71 -10.21
C GLU A 34 1.91 13.19 -10.32
N ALA A 35 0.81 12.76 -10.96
CA ALA A 35 0.44 11.35 -11.07
C ALA A 35 1.53 10.52 -11.75
N SER A 36 2.14 11.05 -12.82
CA SER A 36 3.25 10.39 -13.53
C SER A 36 4.51 10.25 -12.68
N ALA A 37 4.74 11.18 -11.75
CA ALA A 37 5.93 11.16 -10.91
C ALA A 37 5.98 9.91 -10.02
N ILE A 38 4.82 9.40 -9.61
CA ILE A 38 4.73 8.10 -8.91
C ILE A 38 4.38 6.95 -9.87
N GLY A 39 3.54 7.18 -10.88
CA GLY A 39 3.10 6.17 -11.85
C GLY A 39 4.26 5.50 -12.57
N ASP A 40 5.24 6.29 -13.03
CA ASP A 40 6.44 5.80 -13.74
C ASP A 40 7.41 5.01 -12.83
N ARG A 41 7.12 4.92 -11.53
CA ARG A 41 7.95 4.27 -10.51
C ARG A 41 7.28 3.08 -9.84
N LEU A 42 5.97 2.94 -10.01
CA LEU A 42 5.16 1.93 -9.34
C LEU A 42 5.12 0.63 -10.13
N ILE A 43 5.35 -0.47 -9.43
CA ILE A 43 5.11 -1.82 -9.93
C ILE A 43 4.08 -2.48 -9.01
N VAL A 44 2.98 -2.96 -9.58
CA VAL A 44 2.00 -3.79 -8.87
C VAL A 44 2.09 -5.22 -9.41
N ALA A 45 2.25 -6.18 -8.51
CA ALA A 45 2.36 -7.59 -8.87
C ALA A 45 1.46 -8.45 -7.97
N TYR A 46 0.63 -9.30 -8.56
CA TYR A 46 -0.13 -10.30 -7.82
C TYR A 46 0.77 -11.47 -7.41
N SER A 47 0.85 -11.76 -6.11
CA SER A 47 1.74 -12.79 -5.55
C SER A 47 1.32 -14.24 -5.85
N GLY A 48 0.14 -14.47 -6.44
CA GLY A 48 -0.42 -15.82 -6.63
C GLY A 48 -1.03 -16.44 -5.36
N VAL A 49 -0.89 -15.78 -4.20
CA VAL A 49 -1.42 -16.25 -2.91
C VAL A 49 -2.74 -15.56 -2.60
N SER A 50 -3.79 -16.35 -2.38
CA SER A 50 -5.07 -15.84 -1.86
C SER A 50 -4.97 -15.56 -0.36
N ARG A 51 -5.56 -14.44 0.09
CA ARG A 51 -5.45 -13.97 1.47
C ARG A 51 -6.66 -14.36 2.32
N GLN A 52 -6.44 -14.57 3.62
CA GLN A 52 -7.50 -14.62 4.64
C GLN A 52 -7.45 -13.36 5.52
N SER A 53 -7.82 -12.21 4.96
CA SER A 53 -7.69 -10.90 5.65
C SER A 53 -8.52 -10.78 6.93
N GLY A 54 -9.62 -11.55 7.04
CA GLY A 54 -10.45 -11.54 8.24
C GLY A 54 -9.67 -11.99 9.49
N ILE A 55 -9.02 -13.15 9.43
CA ILE A 55 -8.34 -13.74 10.60
C ILE A 55 -7.21 -12.82 11.08
N ASN A 56 -6.38 -12.31 10.18
CA ASN A 56 -5.30 -11.39 10.51
C ASN A 56 -5.83 -10.14 11.21
N ASN A 57 -6.86 -9.49 10.65
CA ASN A 57 -7.43 -8.28 11.25
C ASN A 57 -8.00 -8.54 12.65
N TRP A 58 -8.68 -9.67 12.87
CA TRP A 58 -9.20 -10.01 14.19
C TRP A 58 -8.09 -10.20 15.21
N GLN A 59 -7.02 -10.92 14.86
CA GLN A 59 -5.89 -11.14 15.76
C GLN A 59 -5.24 -9.82 16.18
N VAL A 60 -5.01 -8.91 15.22
CA VAL A 60 -4.47 -7.58 15.48
C VAL A 60 -5.40 -6.77 16.38
N MET A 61 -6.70 -6.73 16.07
CA MET A 61 -7.69 -5.99 16.86
C MET A 61 -7.79 -6.51 18.29
N LYS A 62 -7.80 -7.84 18.46
CA LYS A 62 -7.86 -8.47 19.79
C LYS A 62 -6.63 -8.08 20.62
N ARG A 63 -5.41 -8.27 20.09
CA ARG A 63 -4.16 -7.89 20.77
C ARG A 63 -4.15 -6.40 21.16
N ARG A 64 -4.74 -5.54 20.31
CA ARG A 64 -4.85 -4.10 20.59
C ARG A 64 -5.82 -3.79 21.73
N ILE A 65 -6.97 -4.47 21.78
CA ILE A 65 -7.97 -4.35 22.85
C ILE A 65 -7.41 -4.90 24.17
N ASP A 66 -6.68 -6.01 24.10
CA ASP A 66 -6.01 -6.63 25.25
C ASP A 66 -4.84 -5.76 25.79
N GLY A 67 -4.51 -4.66 25.11
CA GLY A 67 -3.55 -3.67 25.61
C GLY A 67 -2.09 -4.07 25.46
N GLU A 68 -1.75 -4.96 24.52
CA GLU A 68 -0.38 -5.44 24.33
C GLU A 68 0.59 -4.28 23.99
N PRO A 69 1.56 -3.95 24.86
CA PRO A 69 2.38 -2.73 24.69
C PRO A 69 3.18 -2.72 23.40
N SER A 70 3.82 -3.85 23.05
CA SER A 70 4.61 -3.97 21.83
C SER A 70 3.76 -3.70 20.59
N LEU A 71 2.54 -4.21 20.51
CA LEU A 71 1.65 -3.98 19.38
C LEU A 71 1.26 -2.49 19.28
N ILE A 72 0.99 -1.85 20.42
CA ILE A 72 0.67 -0.41 20.48
C ILE A 72 1.83 0.40 19.94
N ASP A 73 3.06 0.11 20.37
CA ASP A 73 4.27 0.77 19.88
C ASP A 73 4.42 0.60 18.36
N HIS A 74 4.20 -0.61 17.83
CA HIS A 74 4.24 -0.85 16.38
C HIS A 74 3.20 -0.01 15.63
N PHE A 75 1.98 0.15 16.16
CA PHE A 75 0.96 1.02 15.58
C PHE A 75 1.39 2.50 15.58
N GLU A 76 1.97 2.98 16.69
CA GLU A 76 2.48 4.34 16.77
C GLU A 76 3.60 4.59 15.75
N GLN A 77 4.50 3.62 15.57
CA GLN A 77 5.55 3.69 14.56
C GLN A 77 4.97 3.67 13.14
N ILE A 78 3.95 2.86 12.84
CA ILE A 78 3.28 2.88 11.53
C ILE A 78 2.61 4.23 11.26
N CYS A 79 1.99 4.84 12.28
CA CYS A 79 1.46 6.20 12.18
C CYS A 79 2.56 7.23 11.90
N LEU A 80 3.73 7.11 12.55
CA LEU A 80 4.88 7.97 12.28
C LEU A 80 5.38 7.81 10.84
N VAL A 81 5.49 6.57 10.36
CA VAL A 81 5.88 6.29 8.97
C VAL A 81 4.94 6.99 7.98
N ALA A 82 3.62 6.89 8.18
CA ALA A 82 2.64 7.58 7.33
C ALA A 82 2.79 9.11 7.37
N ARG A 83 3.05 9.67 8.56
CA ARG A 83 3.29 11.12 8.74
C ARG A 83 4.58 11.59 8.06
N THR A 84 5.64 10.78 8.05
CA THR A 84 6.90 11.09 7.37
C THR A 84 6.81 10.87 5.85
N MET A 85 6.05 9.87 5.41
CA MET A 85 5.86 9.58 3.99
C MET A 85 5.17 10.73 3.24
N ARG A 86 4.24 11.43 3.89
CA ARG A 86 3.51 12.57 3.29
C ARG A 86 4.43 13.69 2.77
N PRO A 87 5.29 14.33 3.59
CA PRO A 87 6.19 15.37 3.09
C PRO A 87 7.22 14.82 2.10
N ALA A 88 7.68 13.57 2.24
CA ALA A 88 8.58 12.94 1.27
C ALA A 88 7.95 12.80 -0.12
N LEU A 89 6.67 12.38 -0.19
CA LEU A 89 5.91 12.32 -1.44
C LEU A 89 5.77 13.71 -2.08
N VAL A 90 5.38 14.72 -1.31
CA VAL A 90 5.23 16.10 -1.81
C VAL A 90 6.56 16.68 -2.29
N ALA A 91 7.66 16.35 -1.62
CA ALA A 91 9.00 16.79 -2.01
C ALA A 91 9.60 15.99 -3.19
N GLY A 92 8.96 14.90 -3.63
CA GLY A 92 9.54 13.99 -4.62
C GLY A 92 10.80 13.26 -4.13
N ASP A 93 10.97 13.09 -2.81
CA ASP A 93 12.07 12.32 -2.24
C ASP A 93 11.75 10.82 -2.29
N TRP A 94 11.88 10.23 -3.49
CA TRP A 94 11.53 8.84 -3.74
C TRP A 94 12.36 7.85 -2.94
N ARG A 95 13.60 8.22 -2.56
CA ARG A 95 14.45 7.40 -1.70
C ARG A 95 13.87 7.31 -0.30
N GLU A 96 13.45 8.43 0.26
CA GLU A 96 12.78 8.43 1.57
C GLU A 96 11.41 7.75 1.50
N VAL A 97 10.63 7.94 0.42
CA VAL A 97 9.37 7.20 0.22
C VAL A 97 9.62 5.68 0.24
N GLY A 98 10.61 5.19 -0.52
CA GLY A 98 10.97 3.77 -0.55
C GLY A 98 11.47 3.25 0.81
N HIS A 99 12.29 4.03 1.51
CA HIS A 99 12.75 3.72 2.86
C HIS A 99 11.56 3.59 3.83
N GLN A 100 10.62 4.53 3.80
CA GLN A 100 9.42 4.49 4.62
C GLN A 100 8.49 3.32 4.25
N MET A 101 8.37 2.94 2.97
CA MET A 101 7.65 1.73 2.55
C MET A 101 8.26 0.47 3.18
N ASN A 102 9.58 0.33 3.16
CA ASN A 102 10.26 -0.82 3.76
C ASN A 102 10.09 -0.84 5.28
N ARG A 103 10.23 0.31 5.93
CA ARG A 103 10.07 0.42 7.39
C ARG A 103 8.66 0.07 7.82
N GLU A 104 7.65 0.55 7.09
CA GLU A 104 6.26 0.17 7.34
C GLU A 104 6.05 -1.32 7.21
N TRP A 105 6.64 -1.96 6.19
CA TRP A 105 6.48 -3.38 5.96
C TRP A 105 7.05 -4.23 7.09
N GLU A 106 8.26 -3.90 7.56
CA GLU A 106 8.88 -4.59 8.70
C GLU A 106 8.02 -4.45 9.97
N LEU A 107 7.49 -3.26 10.24
CA LEU A 107 6.58 -3.04 11.38
C LEU A 107 5.27 -3.82 11.23
N ARG A 108 4.70 -3.85 10.01
CA ARG A 108 3.44 -4.52 9.73
C ARG A 108 3.54 -6.03 9.94
N LYS A 109 4.66 -6.65 9.56
CA LYS A 109 4.92 -8.08 9.78
C LYS A 109 4.84 -8.48 11.26
N CYS A 110 5.16 -7.58 12.18
CA CYS A 110 5.08 -7.83 13.62
C CYS A 110 3.63 -7.81 14.17
N LEU A 111 2.66 -7.28 13.41
CA LEU A 111 1.28 -7.14 13.87
C LEU A 111 0.53 -8.47 13.94
N ALA A 112 0.82 -9.41 13.03
CA ALA A 112 0.32 -10.78 13.10
C ALA A 112 1.17 -11.74 12.26
N PRO A 113 1.33 -13.01 12.67
CA PRO A 113 2.13 -13.99 11.93
C PRO A 113 1.68 -14.19 10.47
N GLY A 114 0.37 -14.05 10.19
CA GLY A 114 -0.20 -14.22 8.86
C GLY A 114 -0.05 -13.02 7.92
N VAL A 115 0.64 -11.95 8.33
CA VAL A 115 0.83 -10.76 7.48
C VAL A 115 1.75 -11.03 6.28
N THR A 116 2.73 -11.93 6.42
CA THR A 116 3.62 -12.33 5.34
C THR A 116 3.70 -13.85 5.25
N THR A 117 4.33 -14.34 4.18
CA THR A 117 4.69 -15.74 3.98
C THR A 117 6.12 -15.80 3.45
N PRO A 118 6.81 -16.96 3.55
CA PRO A 118 8.15 -17.11 2.97
C PRO A 118 8.20 -16.77 1.47
N ALA A 119 7.12 -17.05 0.72
CA ALA A 119 7.02 -16.71 -0.69
C ALA A 119 6.97 -15.19 -0.91
N ILE A 120 6.17 -14.47 -0.11
CA ILE A 120 6.09 -13.00 -0.15
C ILE A 120 7.43 -12.37 0.25
N ASP A 121 8.05 -12.86 1.33
CA ASP A 121 9.35 -12.35 1.78
C ASP A 121 10.44 -12.54 0.71
N ASN A 122 10.41 -13.69 0.00
CA ASN A 122 11.33 -13.94 -1.10
C ASN A 122 11.10 -12.98 -2.28
N LEU A 123 9.85 -12.74 -2.68
CA LEU A 123 9.51 -11.78 -3.74
C LEU A 123 9.98 -10.36 -3.40
N ILE A 124 9.71 -9.89 -2.17
CA ILE A 124 10.13 -8.57 -1.71
C ILE A 124 11.66 -8.46 -1.67
N LYS A 125 12.35 -9.52 -1.22
CA LYS A 125 13.81 -9.57 -1.22
C LYS A 125 14.39 -9.52 -2.64
N GLN A 126 13.80 -10.25 -3.58
CA GLN A 126 14.22 -10.25 -4.99
C GLN A 126 14.05 -8.87 -5.61
N ALA A 127 12.89 -8.23 -5.45
CA ALA A 127 12.63 -6.87 -5.94
C ALA A 127 13.69 -5.87 -5.43
N ARG A 128 13.99 -5.90 -4.13
CA ARG A 128 15.00 -5.03 -3.51
C ARG A 128 16.42 -5.32 -4.01
N SER A 129 16.74 -6.58 -4.33
CA SER A 129 18.07 -6.96 -4.81
C SER A 129 18.41 -6.42 -6.20
N VAL A 130 17.41 -5.99 -6.97
CA VAL A 130 17.56 -5.48 -8.34
C VAL A 130 17.18 -4.00 -8.50
N GLY A 131 17.11 -3.25 -7.39
CA GLY A 131 16.95 -1.79 -7.46
C GLY A 131 15.63 -1.22 -6.93
N ALA A 132 14.72 -2.04 -6.39
CA ALA A 132 13.53 -1.48 -5.73
C ALA A 132 13.93 -0.63 -4.52
N LEU A 133 13.50 0.64 -4.51
CA LEU A 133 13.64 1.57 -3.38
C LEU A 133 12.81 1.08 -2.18
N GLY A 134 11.62 0.54 -2.45
CA GLY A 134 10.74 -0.04 -1.44
C GLY A 134 9.82 -1.11 -2.01
N ALA A 135 9.42 -2.07 -1.17
CA ALA A 135 8.42 -3.07 -1.55
C ALA A 135 7.65 -3.58 -0.32
N LYS A 136 6.33 -3.78 -0.49
CA LYS A 136 5.44 -4.25 0.57
C LYS A 136 4.16 -4.88 0.00
N VAL A 137 3.41 -5.60 0.82
CA VAL A 137 2.07 -6.08 0.44
C VAL A 137 1.01 -5.00 0.60
N CYS A 138 0.07 -4.94 -0.33
CA CYS A 138 -1.11 -4.10 -0.30
C CYS A 138 -2.19 -4.65 0.67
N GLY A 139 -2.92 -3.75 1.33
CA GLY A 139 -4.00 -4.15 2.24
C GLY A 139 -3.51 -4.92 3.47
N ALA A 140 -4.31 -5.86 3.99
CA ALA A 140 -4.08 -6.50 5.29
C ALA A 140 -2.87 -7.49 5.36
N GLY A 141 -2.26 -7.84 4.23
CA GLY A 141 -1.20 -8.86 4.17
C GLY A 141 -1.70 -10.30 4.01
N GLY A 142 -0.77 -11.24 3.96
CA GLY A 142 -0.99 -12.68 3.84
C GLY A 142 -1.22 -13.18 2.41
N GLY A 143 -1.07 -12.32 1.41
CA GLY A 143 -1.31 -12.62 0.00
C GLY A 143 -1.79 -11.38 -0.75
N GLY A 144 -2.27 -11.57 -1.98
CA GLY A 144 -2.73 -10.47 -2.83
C GLY A 144 -1.59 -9.77 -3.56
N CYS A 145 -1.71 -8.45 -3.72
CA CYS A 145 -0.74 -7.68 -4.50
C CYS A 145 0.43 -7.20 -3.64
N ILE A 146 1.62 -7.27 -4.22
CA ILE A 146 2.81 -6.57 -3.79
C ILE A 146 2.86 -5.26 -4.57
N VAL A 147 3.18 -4.17 -3.89
CA VAL A 147 3.55 -2.90 -4.52
C VAL A 147 5.05 -2.68 -4.30
N SER A 148 5.74 -2.26 -5.35
CA SER A 148 7.13 -1.86 -5.32
C SER A 148 7.30 -0.47 -5.91
N LEU A 149 8.25 0.29 -5.37
CA LEU A 149 8.69 1.58 -5.87
C LEU A 149 10.14 1.42 -6.33
N ALA A 150 10.44 1.85 -7.55
CA ALA A 150 11.79 1.85 -8.12
C ALA A 150 12.07 3.17 -8.84
N GLU A 151 13.33 3.46 -9.17
CA GLU A 151 13.57 4.52 -10.15
C GLU A 151 13.09 4.07 -11.54
N PRO A 152 12.69 4.98 -12.45
CA PRO A 152 12.14 4.60 -13.76
C PRO A 152 13.05 3.67 -14.56
N ALA A 153 14.37 3.82 -14.43
CA ALA A 153 15.36 2.97 -15.08
C ALA A 153 15.37 1.52 -14.56
N ASP A 154 14.92 1.28 -13.33
CA ASP A 154 14.95 -0.02 -12.66
C ASP A 154 13.60 -0.76 -12.72
N VAL A 155 12.52 -0.10 -13.16
CA VAL A 155 11.16 -0.67 -13.22
C VAL A 155 11.11 -2.00 -13.98
N VAL A 156 11.79 -2.08 -15.13
CA VAL A 156 11.84 -3.30 -15.95
C VAL A 156 12.57 -4.43 -15.22
N ALA A 157 13.69 -4.12 -14.56
CA ALA A 157 14.47 -5.10 -13.81
C ALA A 157 13.67 -5.64 -12.60
N VAL A 158 13.04 -4.75 -11.84
CA VAL A 158 12.19 -5.10 -10.69
C VAL A 158 10.98 -5.93 -11.13
N SER A 159 10.29 -5.54 -12.21
CA SER A 159 9.16 -6.29 -12.76
C SER A 159 9.57 -7.69 -13.22
N SER A 160 10.73 -7.82 -13.87
CA SER A 160 11.26 -9.11 -14.33
C SER A 160 11.63 -10.02 -13.16
N ALA A 161 12.22 -9.46 -12.09
CA ALA A 161 12.54 -10.22 -10.88
C ALA A 161 11.28 -10.73 -10.17
N LEU A 162 10.26 -9.90 -10.00
CA LEU A 162 8.98 -10.30 -9.43
C LEU A 162 8.29 -11.39 -10.27
N SER A 163 8.30 -11.23 -11.60
CA SER A 163 7.74 -12.23 -12.53
C SER A 163 8.46 -13.56 -12.45
N SER A 164 9.80 -13.54 -12.44
CA SER A 164 10.64 -14.73 -12.31
C SER A 164 10.46 -15.43 -10.95
N GLY A 165 10.10 -14.67 -9.91
CA GLY A 165 9.72 -15.18 -8.60
C GLY A 165 8.31 -15.79 -8.54
N GLY A 166 7.56 -15.79 -9.64
CA GLY A 166 6.22 -16.37 -9.73
C GLY A 166 5.07 -15.38 -9.51
N ALA A 167 5.34 -14.08 -9.37
CA ALA A 167 4.28 -13.07 -9.32
C ALA A 167 3.79 -12.72 -10.73
N THR A 168 2.55 -12.26 -10.85
CA THR A 168 1.98 -11.75 -12.10
C THR A 168 1.98 -10.22 -12.07
N ILE A 169 2.70 -9.57 -13.00
CA ILE A 169 2.68 -8.10 -13.11
C ILE A 169 1.30 -7.65 -13.58
N LEU A 170 0.75 -6.67 -12.87
CA LEU A 170 -0.53 -6.06 -13.20
C LEU A 170 -0.28 -4.70 -13.84
N PRO A 171 -0.91 -4.37 -14.98
CA PRO A 171 -0.93 -3.02 -15.48
C PRO A 171 -1.49 -2.09 -14.40
N CYS A 172 -0.76 -1.03 -14.09
CA CYS A 172 -1.18 -0.06 -13.08
C CYS A 172 -0.79 1.35 -13.52
N ASP A 173 -1.65 2.29 -13.19
CA ASP A 173 -1.39 3.72 -13.24
C ASP A 173 -2.16 4.40 -12.10
N VAL A 174 -1.85 5.66 -11.82
CA VAL A 174 -2.59 6.46 -10.85
C VAL A 174 -3.88 6.98 -11.50
N ASP A 175 -5.01 6.45 -11.06
CA ASP A 175 -6.31 7.01 -11.41
C ASP A 175 -6.52 8.34 -10.65
N THR A 176 -6.68 9.44 -11.39
CA THR A 176 -6.91 10.78 -10.85
C THR A 176 -8.38 11.18 -10.77
N ASN A 177 -9.29 10.43 -11.41
CA ASN A 177 -10.67 10.87 -11.62
C ASN A 177 -11.59 10.45 -10.47
N GLY A 178 -11.35 9.27 -9.88
CA GLY A 178 -12.21 8.74 -8.82
C GLY A 178 -13.60 8.36 -9.34
N LEU A 179 -14.66 8.67 -8.57
CA LEU A 179 -16.03 8.33 -8.96
C LEU A 179 -16.59 9.37 -9.94
N GLU A 180 -16.86 8.92 -11.18
CA GLU A 180 -17.59 9.70 -12.18
C GLU A 180 -19.00 9.13 -12.39
N ILE A 181 -20.00 10.01 -12.43
CA ILE A 181 -21.41 9.64 -12.70
C ILE A 181 -21.81 10.26 -14.03
N THR A 182 -22.10 9.41 -15.02
CA THR A 182 -22.68 9.85 -16.30
C THR A 182 -24.18 9.60 -16.28
N LEU A 183 -24.98 10.66 -16.43
CA LEU A 183 -26.41 10.55 -16.60
C LEU A 183 -26.70 10.26 -18.08
N GLY A 184 -27.24 9.08 -18.37
CA GLY A 184 -27.83 8.83 -19.69
C GLY A 184 -29.09 9.68 -19.87
N VAL A 185 -29.27 10.27 -21.05
CA VAL A 185 -30.58 10.81 -21.44
C VAL A 185 -31.52 9.61 -21.54
N ALA A 186 -32.60 9.60 -20.75
CA ALA A 186 -33.62 8.58 -20.89
C ALA A 186 -34.14 8.56 -22.34
N PRO A 187 -34.33 7.39 -22.98
CA PRO A 187 -34.95 7.36 -24.29
C PRO A 187 -36.32 8.06 -24.23
N PRO A 188 -36.70 8.84 -25.26
CA PRO A 188 -37.98 9.54 -25.26
C PRO A 188 -39.13 8.52 -25.13
N GLU A 189 -40.14 8.87 -24.31
CA GLU A 189 -41.38 8.09 -24.11
C GLU A 189 -42.14 7.86 -25.41
#